data_AF-A0A4Y7TCW6-F1
#
_entry.id   AF-A0A4Y7TCW6-F1
#
_cell.length_a   1.000
_cell.length_b   1.000
_cell.length_c   1.000
_cell.angle_alpha   90.00
_cell.angle_beta   90.00
_cell.angle_gamma   90.00
#
_symmetry.space_group_name_H-M   'P 1'
#
loop_
_entity.id
_entity.type
_entity.pdbx_description
1 polymer ?
#
loop_
_entity_poly.entity_id
_entity_poly.type
_entity_poly.pdbx_seq_one_letter_code
_entity_poly.pdbx_strand_id
1 'polypeptide(L)'
;SMRVEWAKARARKLRWGEEYQLILEEMRRSVAYLFWKAKWWRERENGQTEADSALLGGINAYAQKQATMLERLTYRFCEYWVPTLRKAG
;
A
#
# COMPACT_ATOMS: atom_id res chain seq x y z
N SER A 1 -41.94 9.81 -10.72
CA SER A 1 -42.04 8.99 -11.95
C SER A 1 -41.07 7.82 -11.85
N MET A 2 -41.52 6.61 -12.18
CA MET A 2 -40.74 5.36 -12.12
C MET A 2 -39.42 5.43 -12.90
N ARG A 3 -39.37 6.21 -13.99
CA ARG A 3 -38.17 6.39 -14.82
C ARG A 3 -37.02 7.09 -14.08
N VAL A 4 -37.34 8.05 -13.21
CA VAL A 4 -36.35 8.80 -12.42
C VAL A 4 -35.73 7.90 -11.35
N GLU A 5 -36.55 7.11 -10.66
CA GLU A 5 -36.05 6.18 -9.64
C GLU A 5 -35.20 5.05 -10.27
N TRP A 6 -35.58 4.56 -11.45
CA TRP A 6 -34.76 3.62 -12.21
C TRP A 6 -33.41 4.23 -12.62
N ALA A 7 -33.39 5.47 -13.12
CA ALA A 7 -32.15 6.14 -13.50
C ALA A 7 -31.20 6.32 -12.31
N LYS A 8 -31.72 6.72 -11.14
CA LYS A 8 -30.94 6.82 -9.89
C LYS A 8 -30.40 5.46 -9.45
N ALA A 9 -31.22 4.42 -9.48
CA ALA A 9 -30.80 3.06 -9.10
C ALA A 9 -29.71 2.53 -10.04
N ARG A 10 -29.84 2.76 -11.35
CA ARG A 10 -28.83 2.40 -12.35
C ARG A 10 -27.52 3.15 -12.15
N ALA A 11 -27.56 4.46 -11.91
CA ALA A 11 -26.37 5.26 -11.64
C ALA A 11 -25.62 4.77 -10.39
N ARG A 12 -26.34 4.42 -9.31
CA ARG A 12 -25.73 3.82 -8.11
C ARG A 12 -25.07 2.48 -8.40
N LYS A 13 -25.72 1.61 -9.18
CA LYS A 13 -25.14 0.32 -9.58
C LYS A 13 -23.83 0.51 -10.37
N LEU A 14 -23.81 1.44 -11.33
CA LEU A 14 -22.61 1.72 -12.12
C LEU A 14 -21.47 2.24 -11.25
N ARG A 15 -21.77 3.23 -10.39
CA ARG A 15 -20.80 3.78 -9.44
C ARG A 15 -20.24 2.71 -8.50
N TRP A 16 -21.08 1.81 -8.00
CA TRP A 16 -20.61 0.70 -7.15
C TRP A 16 -19.58 -0.18 -7.87
N GLY A 17 -19.79 -0.44 -9.16
CA GLY A 17 -18.82 -1.17 -9.98
C GLY A 17 -17.48 -0.44 -10.10
N GLU A 18 -17.51 0.88 -10.29
CA GLU A 18 -16.30 1.72 -10.33
C GLU A 18 -15.59 1.75 -8.98
N GLU A 19 -16.33 1.97 -7.89
CA GLU A 19 -15.81 1.99 -6.52
C GLU A 19 -15.13 0.66 -6.15
N TYR A 20 -15.73 -0.47 -6.53
CA TYR A 20 -15.12 -1.77 -6.32
C TYR A 20 -13.76 -1.88 -7.03
N GLN A 21 -13.67 -1.49 -8.30
CA GLN A 21 -12.40 -1.52 -9.05
C GLN A 21 -11.35 -0.56 -8.47
N LEU A 22 -11.77 0.62 -8.00
CA LEU A 22 -10.89 1.57 -7.34
C LEU A 22 -10.29 0.99 -6.07
N ILE A 23 -11.10 0.34 -5.22
CA ILE A 23 -10.62 -0.30 -3.98
C ILE A 23 -9.60 -1.40 -4.29
N LEU A 24 -9.83 -2.22 -5.31
CA LEU A 24 -8.87 -3.25 -5.73
C LEU A 24 -7.52 -2.64 -6.12
N GLU A 25 -7.56 -1.54 -6.87
CA GLU A 25 -6.35 -0.84 -7.32
C GLU A 25 -5.65 -0.12 -6.14
N GLU A 26 -6.38 0.45 -5.20
CA GLU A 26 -5.83 1.04 -3.98
C GLU A 26 -5.14 0.00 -3.10
N MET A 27 -5.72 -1.19 -2.95
CA MET A 27 -5.09 -2.31 -2.25
C MET A 27 -3.76 -2.69 -2.93
N ARG A 28 -3.78 -2.86 -4.25
CA ARG A 28 -2.58 -3.21 -5.03
C ARG A 28 -1.49 -2.14 -4.92
N ARG A 29 -1.86 -0.86 -5.10
CA ARG A 29 -0.93 0.28 -4.99
C ARG A 29 -0.35 0.43 -3.60
N SER A 30 -1.15 0.22 -2.56
CA SER A 30 -0.70 0.27 -1.17
C SER A 30 0.41 -0.75 -0.92
N VAL A 31 0.20 -2.02 -1.30
CA VAL A 31 1.23 -3.08 -1.19
C VAL A 31 2.49 -2.72 -1.99
N ALA A 32 2.32 -2.29 -3.25
CA ALA A 32 3.43 -1.95 -4.13
C ALA A 32 4.28 -0.79 -3.57
N TYR A 33 3.63 0.25 -3.06
CA TYR A 33 4.30 1.40 -2.46
C TYR A 33 5.08 1.01 -1.20
N LEU A 34 4.47 0.24 -0.28
CA LEU A 34 5.12 -0.18 0.96
C LEU A 34 6.37 -1.02 0.68
N PHE A 35 6.27 -1.97 -0.25
CA PHE A 35 7.40 -2.80 -0.67
C PHE A 35 8.51 -1.97 -1.29
N TRP A 36 8.18 -1.08 -2.23
CA TRP A 36 9.14 -0.17 -2.84
C TRP A 36 9.82 0.73 -1.81
N LYS A 37 9.05 1.30 -0.87
CA LYS A 37 9.57 2.22 0.14
C LYS A 37 10.47 1.52 1.15
N ALA A 38 10.17 0.27 1.50
CA ALA A 38 11.06 -0.55 2.32
C ALA A 38 12.43 -0.76 1.63
N LYS A 39 12.41 -1.12 0.35
CA LYS A 39 13.63 -1.28 -0.46
C LYS A 39 14.43 0.03 -0.51
N TRP A 40 13.75 1.15 -0.74
CA TRP A 40 14.37 2.47 -0.75
C TRP A 40 15.09 2.80 0.56
N TRP A 41 14.52 2.42 1.72
CA TRP A 41 15.18 2.61 3.01
C TRP A 41 16.45 1.77 3.15
N ARG A 42 16.43 0.51 2.67
CA ARG A 42 17.62 -0.37 2.66
C ARG A 42 18.72 0.15 1.74
N GLU A 43 18.35 0.67 0.57
CA GLU A 43 19.31 1.23 -0.39
C GLU A 43 19.99 2.51 0.15
N ARG A 44 19.30 3.29 0.99
CA ARG A 44 19.80 4.53 1.58
C ARG A 44 20.92 4.32 2.62
N GLU A 45 21.00 3.13 3.23
CA GLU A 45 22.08 2.74 4.15
C GLU A 45 23.47 2.82 3.50
N ASN A 46 23.55 2.60 2.19
CA ASN A 46 24.82 2.51 1.46
C ASN A 46 25.31 3.86 0.91
N GLY A 47 24.53 4.95 1.05
CA GLY A 47 24.78 6.21 0.34
C GLY A 47 25.37 7.35 1.19
N GLN A 48 25.57 7.18 2.49
CA GLN A 48 26.06 8.25 3.37
C GLN A 48 27.49 7.97 3.83
N THR A 49 28.45 8.66 3.22
CA THR A 49 29.89 8.45 3.45
C THR A 49 30.55 9.61 4.20
N GLU A 50 29.87 10.76 4.36
CA GLU A 50 30.47 12.03 4.83
C GLU A 50 30.06 12.45 6.26
N ALA A 51 29.47 11.55 7.06
CA ALA A 51 29.04 11.86 8.42
C ALA A 51 29.88 11.17 9.50
N ASP A 52 29.84 11.71 10.72
CA ASP A 52 30.44 11.09 11.90
C ASP A 52 29.89 9.67 12.12
N SER A 53 30.75 8.74 12.52
CA SER A 53 30.47 7.32 12.71
C SER A 53 29.25 7.04 13.61
N ALA A 54 29.08 7.83 14.69
CA ALA A 54 27.94 7.70 15.59
C ALA A 54 26.63 8.13 14.93
N LEU A 55 26.68 9.20 14.12
CA LEU A 55 25.53 9.68 13.35
C LEU A 55 25.14 8.68 12.25
N LEU A 56 26.13 8.12 11.54
CA LEU A 56 25.91 7.06 10.56
C LEU A 56 25.26 5.81 11.18
N GLY A 57 25.73 5.39 12.35
CA GLY A 57 25.13 4.28 13.09
C GLY A 57 23.66 4.52 13.41
N GLY A 58 23.30 5.72 13.88
CA GLY A 58 21.92 6.11 14.15
C GLY A 58 21.03 6.14 12.90
N ILE A 59 21.54 6.69 11.81
CA ILE A 59 20.83 6.77 10.51
C ILE A 59 20.57 5.37 9.95
N ASN A 60 21.57 4.49 9.99
CA ASN A 60 21.44 3.11 9.51
C ASN A 60 20.46 2.32 10.36
N ALA A 61 20.54 2.42 11.69
CA ALA A 61 19.60 1.79 12.60
C ALA A 61 18.15 2.27 12.34
N TYR A 62 17.95 3.57 12.10
CA TYR A 62 16.64 4.11 11.78
C TYR A 62 16.13 3.62 10.42
N ALA A 63 16.98 3.64 9.38
CA ALA A 63 16.62 3.14 8.05
C ALA A 63 16.21 1.67 8.09
N GLN A 64 16.96 0.82 8.80
CA GLN A 64 16.64 -0.59 9.01
C GLN A 64 15.30 -0.79 9.74
N LYS A 65 15.04 0.01 10.78
CA LYS A 65 13.76 0.01 11.49
C LYS A 65 12.60 0.35 10.56
N GLN A 66 12.76 1.40 9.74
CA GLN A 66 11.73 1.82 8.78
C GLN A 66 11.47 0.76 7.70
N ALA A 67 12.53 0.20 7.11
CA ALA A 67 12.42 -0.88 6.13
C ALA A 67 11.65 -2.08 6.70
N THR A 68 12.05 -2.54 7.89
CA THR A 68 11.42 -3.68 8.58
C THR A 68 9.94 -3.41 8.88
N MET A 69 9.59 -2.21 9.32
CA MET A 69 8.21 -1.85 9.62
C MET A 69 7.33 -1.87 8.37
N LEU A 70 7.81 -1.31 7.26
CA LEU A 70 7.09 -1.28 5.99
C LEU A 70 6.94 -2.68 5.37
N GLU A 71 7.96 -3.52 5.46
CA GLU A 71 7.88 -4.93 5.05
C GLU A 71 6.80 -5.67 5.86
N ARG A 72 6.81 -5.54 7.18
CA ARG A 72 5.78 -6.16 8.04
C ARG A 72 4.38 -5.68 7.68
N LEU A 73 4.20 -4.40 7.40
CA LEU A 73 2.90 -3.87 6.98
C LEU A 73 2.47 -4.43 5.61
N THR A 74 3.41 -4.55 4.67
CA THR A 74 3.19 -5.19 3.36
C THR A 74 2.69 -6.62 3.54
N TYR A 75 3.38 -7.42 4.36
CA TYR A 75 2.96 -8.80 4.65
C TYR A 75 1.57 -8.85 5.27
N ARG A 76 1.29 -7.98 6.25
CA ARG A 76 0.00 -7.93 6.92
C ARG A 76 -1.14 -7.57 5.96
N PHE A 77 -0.91 -6.63 5.05
CA PHE A 77 -1.88 -6.26 4.01
C PHE A 77 -2.14 -7.43 3.07
N CYS A 78 -1.10 -8.11 2.59
CA CYS A 78 -1.25 -9.29 1.75
C CYS A 78 -2.00 -10.43 2.48
N GLU A 79 -1.70 -10.65 3.77
CA GLU A 79 -2.34 -11.68 4.60
C GLU A 79 -3.86 -11.45 4.72
N TYR A 80 -4.32 -10.20 4.81
CA TYR A 80 -5.75 -9.89 4.86
C TYR A 80 -6.41 -9.81 3.48
N TRP A 81 -5.76 -9.14 2.52
CA TRP A 81 -6.37 -8.83 1.24
C TRP A 81 -6.36 -10.01 0.28
N VAL A 82 -5.27 -10.80 0.20
CA VAL A 82 -5.20 -11.93 -0.74
C VAL A 82 -6.32 -12.95 -0.49
N PRO A 83 -6.59 -13.41 0.74
CA PRO A 83 -7.70 -14.33 0.99
C PRO A 83 -9.06 -13.70 0.72
N THR A 84 -9.24 -12.42 1.05
CA THR A 84 -10.50 -11.69 0.82
C THR A 84 -10.81 -11.58 -0.68
N LEU A 85 -9.81 -11.21 -1.48
CA LEU A 85 -9.94 -11.09 -2.93
C LEU A 85 -10.17 -12.44 -3.60
N ARG A 86 -9.52 -13.52 -3.13
CA ARG A 86 -9.76 -14.88 -3.62
C ARG A 86 -11.16 -15.40 -3.34
N LYS A 87 -11.84 -14.92 -2.29
CA LYS A 87 -13.23 -15.27 -1.98
C LYS A 87 -14.25 -14.42 -2.76
N ALA A 88 -13.85 -13.23 -3.19
CA ALA A 88 -14.72 -12.26 -3.84
C ALA A 88 -14.75 -12.40 -5.37
N GLY A 89 -13.73 -13.04 -5.96
CA GLY A 89 -13.72 -13.48 -7.36
C GLY A 89 -14.23 -14.91 -7.49
#